data_AF-A0A7S1UIU0-F1
#
_entry.id   AF-A0A7S1UIU0-F1
#
_cell.length_a   1.000
_cell.length_b   1.000
_cell.length_c   1.000
_cell.angle_alpha   90.00
_cell.angle_beta   90.00
_cell.angle_gamma   90.00
#
_symmetry.space_group_name_H-M   'P 1'
#
loop_
_entity.id
_entity.type
_entity.pdbx_description
1 polymer ?
#
loop_
_entity_poly.entity_id
_entity_poly.type
_entity_poly.pdbx_seq_one_letter_code
_entity_poly.pdbx_strand_id
1 'polypeptide(L)'
;GVAPWERRAYYAAAARALARLHALDPAGLGLGFAQAKPMRKGKKRLRYFAWQLQRLQRLSRLQERAGAPAVPGLGALAELLAAEEPRVDDAEVLVHGDFKLDNLIFHPTRPEVVAMLDWELTAVGHPAMDLANASMAYFLPAERPLPVSNMQGLRGADLRHEGLPAAADLARVY
;
A
#
# COMPACT_ATOMS: atom_id res chain seq x y z
N GLY A 1 -19.94 14.99 1.35
CA GLY A 1 -19.51 13.65 1.80
C GLY A 1 -20.70 12.72 1.79
N VAL A 2 -20.47 11.40 1.74
CA VAL A 2 -21.54 10.39 1.78
C VAL A 2 -22.00 10.12 3.20
N ALA A 3 -23.21 9.58 3.37
CA ALA A 3 -23.71 9.23 4.68
C ALA A 3 -22.94 8.03 5.29
N PRO A 4 -22.84 7.90 6.63
CA PRO A 4 -22.08 6.82 7.26
C PRO A 4 -22.47 5.42 6.75
N TRP A 5 -23.76 5.13 6.62
CA TRP A 5 -24.24 3.82 6.15
C TRP A 5 -23.81 3.47 4.72
N GLU A 6 -23.48 4.46 3.89
CA GLU A 6 -23.03 4.24 2.51
C GLU A 6 -21.53 3.95 2.43
N ARG A 7 -20.73 4.42 3.41
CA ARG A 7 -19.26 4.33 3.37
C ARG A 7 -18.77 2.89 3.21
N ARG A 8 -19.40 1.91 3.87
CA ARG A 8 -19.07 0.47 3.70
C ARG A 8 -19.08 0.03 2.24
N ALA A 9 -20.03 0.50 1.45
CA ALA A 9 -20.14 0.12 0.04
C ALA A 9 -18.98 0.72 -0.79
N TYR A 10 -18.58 1.97 -0.51
CA TYR A 10 -17.44 2.62 -1.18
C TYR A 10 -16.11 1.93 -0.85
N TYR A 11 -15.90 1.57 0.41
CA TYR A 11 -14.73 0.82 0.84
C TYR A 11 -14.68 -0.58 0.21
N ALA A 12 -15.83 -1.27 0.13
CA ALA A 12 -15.91 -2.55 -0.57
C ALA A 12 -15.65 -2.41 -2.08
N ALA A 13 -16.11 -1.32 -2.70
CA ALA A 13 -15.82 -1.02 -4.10
C ALA A 13 -14.32 -0.77 -4.34
N ALA A 14 -13.64 -0.07 -3.42
CA ALA A 14 -12.19 0.10 -3.45
C ALA A 14 -11.46 -1.24 -3.35
N ALA A 15 -11.83 -2.10 -2.40
CA ALA A 15 -11.24 -3.44 -2.25
C ALA A 15 -11.41 -4.29 -3.51
N ARG A 16 -12.61 -4.29 -4.12
CA ARG A 16 -12.86 -4.98 -5.40
C ARG A 16 -12.06 -4.41 -6.56
N ALA A 17 -11.88 -3.09 -6.62
CA ALA A 17 -11.07 -2.45 -7.64
C ALA A 17 -9.60 -2.87 -7.52
N LEU A 18 -9.07 -2.92 -6.28
CA LEU A 18 -7.73 -3.44 -6.00
C LEU A 18 -7.58 -4.91 -6.40
N ALA A 19 -8.56 -5.75 -6.06
CA ALA A 19 -8.56 -7.16 -6.45
C ALA A 19 -8.52 -7.33 -7.98
N ARG A 20 -9.28 -6.51 -8.72
CA ARG A 20 -9.26 -6.50 -10.20
C ARG A 20 -7.89 -6.08 -10.75
N LEU A 21 -7.24 -5.08 -10.13
CA LEU A 21 -5.89 -4.66 -10.51
C LEU A 21 -4.88 -5.80 -10.30
N HIS A 22 -4.91 -6.42 -9.12
CA HIS A 22 -3.99 -7.52 -8.78
C HIS A 22 -4.25 -8.81 -9.57
N ALA A 23 -5.43 -8.97 -10.18
CA ALA A 23 -5.76 -10.09 -11.04
C ALA A 23 -5.25 -9.93 -12.50
N LEU A 24 -4.72 -8.77 -12.87
CA LEU A 24 -4.13 -8.56 -14.20
C LEU A 24 -2.81 -9.33 -14.33
N ASP A 25 -2.54 -9.89 -15.51
CA ASP A 25 -1.21 -10.42 -15.86
C ASP A 25 -0.27 -9.27 -16.23
N PRO A 26 0.71 -8.90 -15.37
CA PRO A 26 1.56 -7.75 -15.64
C PRO A 26 2.42 -7.93 -16.91
N ALA A 27 2.79 -9.17 -17.25
CA ALA A 27 3.61 -9.46 -18.42
C ALA A 27 2.83 -9.21 -19.73
N GLY A 28 1.54 -9.53 -19.73
CA GLY A 28 0.63 -9.32 -20.86
C GLY A 28 0.23 -7.87 -21.13
N LEU A 29 0.44 -6.94 -20.18
CA LEU A 29 0.01 -5.54 -20.30
C LEU A 29 0.87 -4.69 -21.22
N GLY A 30 2.03 -5.17 -21.67
CA GLY A 30 2.93 -4.38 -22.51
C GLY A 30 3.64 -3.23 -21.77
N LEU A 31 3.63 -3.25 -20.44
CA LEU A 31 4.28 -2.23 -19.61
C LEU A 31 5.77 -2.57 -19.48
N GLY A 32 6.65 -1.75 -20.05
CA GLY A 32 8.09 -2.05 -20.10
C GLY A 32 8.74 -2.34 -18.74
N PHE A 33 8.26 -1.71 -17.66
CA PHE A 33 8.73 -1.99 -16.30
C PHE A 33 8.21 -3.33 -15.76
N ALA A 34 7.03 -3.78 -16.20
CA ALA A 34 6.46 -5.08 -15.81
C ALA A 34 7.13 -6.26 -16.55
N GLN A 35 7.81 -5.95 -17.65
CA GLN A 35 8.66 -6.87 -18.40
C GLN A 35 10.13 -6.79 -17.97
N ALA A 36 10.48 -5.84 -17.11
CA ALA A 36 11.84 -5.63 -16.67
C ALA A 36 12.33 -6.86 -15.88
N LYS A 37 13.61 -7.22 -16.09
CA LYS A 37 14.21 -8.32 -15.34
C LYS A 37 14.19 -7.97 -13.84
N PRO A 38 13.73 -8.89 -12.98
CA PRO A 38 13.65 -8.62 -11.55
C PRO A 38 15.06 -8.35 -11.00
N MET A 39 15.15 -7.47 -10.01
CA MET A 39 16.43 -7.03 -9.48
C MET A 39 17.24 -8.20 -8.95
N ARG A 40 18.57 -8.12 -9.07
CA ARG A 40 19.47 -9.20 -8.68
C ARG A 40 20.52 -8.73 -7.68
N LYS A 41 20.85 -9.57 -6.70
CA LYS A 41 22.05 -9.45 -5.87
C LYS A 41 22.95 -10.65 -6.16
N GLY A 42 23.98 -10.42 -6.97
CA GLY A 42 24.77 -11.51 -7.56
C GLY A 42 23.91 -12.38 -8.48
N LYS A 43 23.88 -13.69 -8.24
CA LYS A 43 23.09 -14.65 -9.04
C LYS A 43 21.63 -14.78 -8.60
N LYS A 44 21.25 -14.23 -7.44
CA LYS A 44 19.90 -14.38 -6.87
C LYS A 44 19.00 -13.22 -7.30
N ARG A 45 17.80 -13.57 -7.75
CA ARG A 45 16.66 -12.65 -7.89
C ARG A 45 16.27 -12.15 -6.50
N LEU A 46 16.14 -10.85 -6.34
CA LEU A 46 15.57 -10.23 -5.15
C LEU A 46 14.06 -10.28 -5.25
N ARG A 47 13.44 -10.64 -4.13
CA ARG A 47 12.00 -10.54 -3.93
C ARG A 47 11.62 -9.09 -3.65
N TYR A 48 10.35 -8.76 -3.85
CA TYR A 48 9.85 -7.39 -3.79
C TYR A 48 10.20 -6.66 -2.49
N PHE A 49 9.96 -7.27 -1.32
CA PHE A 49 10.23 -6.62 -0.04
C PHE A 49 11.72 -6.48 0.26
N ALA A 50 12.53 -7.48 -0.10
CA ALA A 50 13.99 -7.36 -0.01
C ALA A 50 14.52 -6.20 -0.86
N TRP A 51 13.95 -6.01 -2.06
CA TRP A 51 14.28 -4.87 -2.91
C TRP A 51 13.85 -3.53 -2.30
N GLN A 52 12.59 -3.42 -1.85
CA GLN A 52 12.08 -2.20 -1.21
C GLN A 52 12.90 -1.79 0.00
N LEU A 53 13.30 -2.76 0.83
CA LEU A 53 14.12 -2.51 1.99
C LEU A 53 15.48 -1.89 1.61
N GLN A 54 16.16 -2.44 0.61
CA GLN A 54 17.43 -1.89 0.11
C GLN A 54 17.25 -0.46 -0.44
N ARG A 55 16.15 -0.22 -1.18
CA ARG A 55 15.81 1.09 -1.73
C ARG A 55 15.61 2.13 -0.61
N LEU A 56 14.80 1.81 0.39
CA LEU A 56 14.49 2.71 1.51
C LEU A 56 15.72 2.98 2.38
N GLN A 57 16.54 1.97 2.68
CA GLN A 57 17.80 2.17 3.39
C GLN A 57 18.76 3.07 2.62
N ARG A 58 18.84 2.94 1.29
CA ARG A 58 19.65 3.83 0.44
C ARG A 58 19.12 5.25 0.49
N LEU A 59 17.79 5.43 0.41
CA LEU A 59 17.15 6.74 0.46
C LEU A 59 17.42 7.44 1.79
N SER A 60 17.26 6.75 2.93
CA SER A 60 17.55 7.31 4.26
C SER A 60 19.00 7.80 4.35
N ARG A 61 19.98 7.00 3.90
CA ARG A 61 21.40 7.42 3.90
C ARG A 61 21.64 8.64 3.02
N LEU A 62 20.93 8.78 1.90
CA LEU A 62 21.03 9.95 1.03
C LEU A 62 20.42 11.19 1.70
N GLN A 63 19.29 11.05 2.38
CA GLN A 63 18.65 12.13 3.13
C GLN A 63 19.54 12.59 4.30
N GLU A 64 20.13 11.66 5.05
CA GLU A 64 21.10 11.98 6.11
C GLU A 64 22.31 12.75 5.57
N ARG A 65 22.87 12.32 4.43
CA ARG A 65 23.95 13.04 3.75
C ARG A 65 23.53 14.42 3.24
N ALA A 66 22.25 14.61 2.95
CA ALA A 66 21.67 15.89 2.55
C ALA A 66 21.26 16.77 3.75
N GLY A 67 21.56 16.35 4.99
CA GLY A 67 21.32 17.12 6.21
C GLY A 67 19.98 16.84 6.89
N ALA A 68 19.19 15.88 6.42
CA ALA A 68 18.00 15.43 7.15
C ALA A 68 18.41 14.70 8.44
N PRO A 69 17.65 14.85 9.54
CA PRO A 69 17.92 14.08 10.75
C PRO A 69 17.75 12.59 10.49
N ALA A 70 18.64 11.78 11.07
CA ALA A 70 18.51 10.33 11.05
C ALA A 70 17.20 9.91 11.73
N VAL A 71 16.50 8.94 11.13
CA VAL A 71 15.27 8.39 11.71
C VAL A 71 15.63 7.39 12.80
N PRO A 72 15.33 7.65 14.09
CA PRO A 72 15.68 6.74 15.16
C PRO A 72 15.08 5.34 14.96
N GLY A 73 15.88 4.31 15.17
CA GLY A 73 15.43 2.91 15.08
C GLY A 73 15.23 2.36 13.66
N LEU A 74 15.41 3.16 12.60
CA LEU A 74 15.21 2.70 11.21
C LEU A 74 16.14 1.53 10.84
N GLY A 75 17.39 1.55 11.31
CA GLY A 75 18.34 0.45 11.10
C GLY A 75 17.86 -0.86 11.73
N ALA A 76 17.43 -0.83 13.00
CA ALA A 76 16.91 -1.99 13.71
C ALA A 76 15.61 -2.52 13.08
N LEU A 77 14.70 -1.62 12.68
CA LEU A 77 13.49 -2.00 11.95
C LEU A 77 13.83 -2.69 10.63
N ALA A 78 14.83 -2.16 9.89
CA ALA A 78 15.26 -2.76 8.65
C ALA A 78 15.83 -4.16 8.84
N GLU A 79 16.62 -4.39 9.89
CA GLU A 79 17.14 -5.72 10.23
C GLU A 79 16.04 -6.71 10.59
N LEU A 80 15.04 -6.28 11.38
CA LEU A 80 13.87 -7.10 11.72
C LEU A 80 13.08 -7.49 10.46
N LEU A 81 12.78 -6.52 9.58
CA LEU A 81 12.06 -6.80 8.33
C LEU A 81 12.86 -7.72 7.40
N ALA A 82 14.19 -7.58 7.34
CA ALA A 82 15.04 -8.47 6.56
C ALA A 82 15.01 -9.92 7.07
N ALA A 83 14.88 -10.11 8.38
CA ALA A 83 14.80 -11.44 9.00
C ALA A 83 13.43 -12.12 8.76
N GLU A 84 12.35 -11.32 8.68
CA GLU A 84 10.99 -11.82 8.40
C GLU A 84 10.71 -12.04 6.91
N GLU A 85 11.41 -11.34 6.02
CA GLU A 85 11.21 -11.39 4.56
C GLU A 85 11.13 -12.83 4.00
N PRO A 86 12.03 -13.78 4.37
CA PRO A 86 11.99 -15.15 3.86
C PRO A 86 10.70 -15.92 4.18
N ARG A 87 9.89 -15.45 5.14
CA ARG A 87 8.62 -16.09 5.54
C ARG A 87 7.43 -15.67 4.70
N VAL A 88 7.55 -14.55 3.98
CA VAL A 88 6.52 -14.10 3.03
C VAL A 88 6.60 -15.00 1.79
N ASP A 89 5.54 -15.11 0.99
CA ASP A 89 5.62 -15.76 -0.33
C ASP A 89 6.18 -14.82 -1.41
N ASP A 90 6.43 -15.33 -2.61
CA ASP A 90 6.98 -14.57 -3.73
C ASP A 90 5.92 -14.12 -4.75
N ALA A 91 4.66 -13.92 -4.33
CA ALA A 91 3.61 -13.41 -5.18
C ALA A 91 4.00 -12.07 -5.84
N GLU A 92 3.73 -11.96 -7.13
CA GLU A 92 4.00 -10.78 -7.95
C GLU A 92 2.76 -10.41 -8.77
N VAL A 93 2.25 -9.19 -8.53
CA VAL A 93 1.12 -8.58 -9.23
C VAL A 93 1.51 -7.16 -9.66
N LEU A 94 0.70 -6.54 -10.51
CA LEU A 94 0.81 -5.10 -10.74
C LEU A 94 0.34 -4.37 -9.48
N VAL A 95 1.27 -3.75 -8.76
CA VAL A 95 0.94 -2.91 -7.60
C VAL A 95 0.79 -1.45 -8.03
N HIS A 96 -0.20 -0.78 -7.44
CA HIS A 96 -0.38 0.66 -7.54
C HIS A 96 0.76 1.39 -6.82
N GLY A 97 1.15 0.93 -5.63
CA GLY A 97 2.24 1.47 -4.82
C GLY A 97 1.82 2.53 -3.81
N ASP A 98 0.78 3.30 -4.12
CA ASP A 98 0.14 4.28 -3.20
C ASP A 98 -1.39 4.10 -3.17
N PHE A 99 -1.88 2.86 -3.04
CA PHE A 99 -3.31 2.60 -3.06
C PHE A 99 -4.02 3.11 -1.79
N LYS A 100 -4.80 4.18 -1.94
CA LYS A 100 -5.63 4.80 -0.89
C LYS A 100 -6.87 5.43 -1.50
N LEU A 101 -7.91 5.64 -0.68
CA LEU A 101 -9.20 6.17 -1.16
C LEU A 101 -9.07 7.52 -1.88
N ASP A 102 -8.13 8.37 -1.46
CA ASP A 102 -7.91 9.70 -2.05
C ASP A 102 -7.38 9.63 -3.50
N ASN A 103 -6.78 8.49 -3.88
CA ASN A 103 -6.31 8.21 -5.24
C ASN A 103 -7.38 7.53 -6.10
N LEU A 104 -8.61 7.36 -5.61
CA LEU A 104 -9.70 6.74 -6.36
C LEU A 104 -10.74 7.78 -6.77
N ILE A 105 -11.09 7.78 -8.05
CA ILE A 105 -12.28 8.48 -8.52
C ILE A 105 -13.45 7.50 -8.47
N PHE A 106 -14.49 7.88 -7.73
CA PHE A 106 -15.75 7.15 -7.69
C PHE A 106 -16.78 7.72 -8.66
N HIS A 107 -17.70 6.88 -9.10
CA HIS A 107 -18.88 7.32 -9.82
C HIS A 107 -19.65 8.37 -8.98
N PRO A 108 -20.18 9.46 -9.59
CA PRO A 108 -20.80 10.57 -8.85
C PRO A 108 -21.94 10.19 -7.91
N THR A 109 -22.63 9.08 -8.21
CA THR A 109 -23.83 8.64 -7.48
C THR A 109 -23.81 7.17 -7.07
N ARG A 110 -22.71 6.43 -7.30
CA ARG A 110 -22.65 4.99 -7.04
C ARG A 110 -21.34 4.59 -6.35
N PRO A 111 -21.34 3.57 -5.48
CA PRO A 111 -20.13 3.02 -4.87
C PRO A 111 -19.37 2.18 -5.90
N GLU A 112 -18.77 2.84 -6.88
CA GLU A 112 -18.06 2.23 -8.00
C GLU A 112 -16.82 3.06 -8.30
N VAL A 113 -15.65 2.42 -8.33
CA VAL A 113 -14.40 3.07 -8.73
C VAL A 113 -14.35 3.15 -10.25
N VAL A 114 -14.24 4.36 -10.79
CA VAL A 114 -14.18 4.62 -12.24
C VAL A 114 -12.75 4.93 -12.73
N ALA A 115 -11.87 5.38 -11.83
CA ALA A 115 -10.45 5.56 -12.14
C ALA A 115 -9.57 5.45 -10.88
N MET A 116 -8.31 5.09 -11.10
CA MET A 116 -7.22 5.15 -10.11
C MET A 116 -6.20 6.17 -10.59
N LEU A 117 -5.75 7.04 -9.70
CA LEU A 117 -4.84 8.16 -9.96
C LEU A 117 -3.47 7.89 -9.33
N ASP A 118 -2.47 8.66 -9.75
CA ASP A 118 -1.16 8.69 -9.10
C ASP A 118 -0.38 7.35 -9.14
N TRP A 119 -0.02 6.94 -10.36
CA TRP A 119 0.68 5.69 -10.65
C TRP A 119 2.22 5.79 -10.53
N GLU A 120 2.77 6.86 -9.96
CA GLU A 120 4.22 7.10 -9.98
C GLU A 120 5.05 6.06 -9.19
N LEU A 121 4.40 5.38 -8.24
CA LEU A 121 5.00 4.33 -7.42
C LEU A 121 4.68 2.91 -7.92
N THR A 122 4.06 2.78 -9.09
CA THR A 122 3.67 1.48 -9.65
C THR A 122 4.88 0.58 -9.89
N ALA A 123 4.68 -0.71 -9.65
CA ALA A 123 5.71 -1.72 -9.86
C ALA A 123 5.06 -3.09 -10.08
N VAL A 124 5.87 -4.07 -10.48
CA VAL A 124 5.54 -5.48 -10.25
C VAL A 124 6.05 -5.85 -8.86
N GLY A 125 5.15 -6.32 -8.00
CA GLY A 125 5.46 -6.49 -6.58
C GLY A 125 4.44 -7.31 -5.82
N HIS A 126 4.62 -7.37 -4.51
CA HIS A 126 3.78 -8.21 -3.66
C HIS A 126 2.45 -7.50 -3.32
N PRO A 127 1.28 -8.16 -3.46
CA PRO A 127 -0.04 -7.53 -3.25
C PRO A 127 -0.23 -6.96 -1.83
N ALA A 128 0.44 -7.53 -0.84
CA ALA A 128 0.40 -7.04 0.54
C ALA A 128 0.88 -5.58 0.69
N MET A 129 1.65 -5.02 -0.25
CA MET A 129 2.03 -3.61 -0.22
C MET A 129 0.80 -2.70 -0.33
N ASP A 130 -0.03 -2.91 -1.35
CA ASP A 130 -1.23 -2.09 -1.54
C ASP A 130 -2.30 -2.39 -0.48
N LEU A 131 -2.43 -3.65 -0.03
CA LEU A 131 -3.32 -3.97 1.10
C LEU A 131 -2.91 -3.27 2.40
N ALA A 132 -1.60 -3.20 2.67
CA ALA A 132 -1.07 -2.49 3.84
C ALA A 132 -1.35 -0.99 3.72
N ASN A 133 -1.13 -0.39 2.55
CA ASN A 133 -1.45 1.03 2.32
C ASN A 133 -2.96 1.31 2.46
N ALA A 134 -3.81 0.48 1.85
CA ALA A 134 -5.27 0.58 1.96
C ALA A 134 -5.76 0.48 3.41
N SER A 135 -5.02 -0.25 4.25
CA SER A 135 -5.38 -0.52 5.64
C SER A 135 -4.63 0.36 6.65
N MET A 136 -3.71 1.22 6.20
CA MET A 136 -2.79 1.96 7.08
C MET A 136 -3.52 2.74 8.18
N ALA A 137 -4.61 3.40 7.81
CA ALA A 137 -5.42 4.20 8.74
C ALA A 137 -5.90 3.39 9.96
N TYR A 138 -6.22 2.11 9.81
CA TYR A 138 -6.70 1.25 10.89
C TYR A 138 -5.65 0.98 11.98
N PHE A 139 -4.37 1.16 11.68
CA PHE A 139 -3.27 0.97 12.61
C PHE A 139 -2.79 2.29 13.26
N LEU A 140 -3.25 3.42 12.74
CA LEU A 140 -2.91 4.75 13.23
C LEU A 140 -3.94 5.26 14.26
N PRO A 141 -3.52 5.92 15.36
CA PRO A 141 -4.44 6.44 16.38
C PRO A 141 -5.43 7.46 15.79
N ALA A 142 -6.72 7.32 16.10
CA ALA A 142 -7.74 8.27 15.65
C ALA A 142 -7.61 9.66 16.29
N GLU A 143 -7.15 9.71 17.55
CA GLU A 143 -7.09 10.95 18.36
C GLU A 143 -5.83 11.80 18.09
N ARG A 144 -4.88 11.30 17.30
CA ARG A 144 -3.62 12.00 17.02
C ARG A 144 -3.33 12.01 15.52
N PRO A 145 -3.59 13.13 14.83
CA PRO A 145 -3.14 13.30 13.45
C PRO A 145 -1.63 13.12 13.39
N LEU A 146 -1.13 12.43 12.37
CA LEU A 146 0.32 12.37 12.15
C LEU A 146 0.78 13.77 11.71
N PRO A 147 1.82 14.36 12.32
CA PRO A 147 2.27 15.71 12.00
C PRO A 147 2.81 15.87 10.56
N VAL A 148 2.98 14.76 9.84
CA VAL A 148 3.57 14.69 8.49
C VAL A 148 2.61 14.11 7.43
N SER A 149 1.35 13.86 7.79
CA SER A 149 0.37 13.27 6.87
C SER A 149 -1.04 13.77 7.17
N ASN A 150 -1.81 14.05 6.11
CA ASN A 150 -3.24 14.33 6.21
C ASN A 150 -4.08 13.07 6.46
N MET A 151 -3.46 11.89 6.58
CA MET A 151 -4.15 10.63 6.87
C MET A 151 -4.71 10.65 8.29
N GLN A 152 -6.02 10.52 8.41
CA GLN A 152 -6.69 10.33 9.69
C GLN A 152 -6.60 8.86 10.13
N GLY A 153 -6.11 8.63 11.34
CA GLY A 153 -6.11 7.30 11.95
C GLY A 153 -7.52 6.83 12.33
N LEU A 154 -7.71 5.53 12.42
CA LEU A 154 -8.98 4.87 12.77
C LEU A 154 -8.83 3.92 13.97
N ARG A 155 -7.61 3.73 14.48
CA ARG A 155 -7.38 2.88 15.65
C ARG A 155 -8.04 3.49 16.87
N GLY A 156 -8.98 2.75 17.45
CA GLY A 156 -9.79 3.18 18.60
C GLY A 156 -11.09 3.90 18.24
N ALA A 157 -11.35 4.18 16.95
CA ALA A 157 -12.60 4.79 16.51
C ALA A 157 -13.77 3.78 16.56
N ASP A 158 -15.00 4.28 16.77
CA ASP A 158 -16.21 3.49 16.60
C ASP A 158 -16.52 3.35 15.10
N LEU A 159 -15.91 2.34 14.47
CA LEU A 159 -16.10 2.06 13.05
C LEU A 159 -17.56 1.77 12.69
N ARG A 160 -18.38 1.29 13.63
CA ARG A 160 -19.80 1.02 13.36
C ARG A 160 -20.58 2.31 13.29
N HIS A 161 -20.39 3.21 14.26
CA HIS A 161 -20.98 4.54 14.24
C HIS A 161 -20.57 5.32 12.98
N GLU A 162 -19.29 5.25 12.61
CA GLU A 162 -18.75 5.90 11.42
C GLU A 162 -19.13 5.19 10.10
N GLY A 163 -19.80 4.03 10.17
CA GLY A 163 -20.16 3.25 8.99
C GLY A 163 -18.96 2.75 8.17
N LEU A 164 -17.82 2.56 8.82
CA LEU A 164 -16.58 2.05 8.21
C LEU A 164 -16.47 0.53 8.43
N PRO A 165 -15.93 -0.23 7.46
CA PRO A 165 -15.61 -1.65 7.67
C PRO A 165 -14.39 -1.82 8.57
N ALA A 166 -14.22 -2.99 9.18
CA ALA A 166 -12.94 -3.35 9.78
C ALA A 166 -11.91 -3.67 8.68
N ALA A 167 -10.60 -3.52 8.97
CA ALA A 167 -9.54 -3.91 8.03
C ALA A 167 -9.67 -5.37 7.56
N ALA A 168 -10.07 -6.27 8.47
CA ALA A 168 -10.32 -7.67 8.15
C ALA A 168 -11.50 -7.87 7.18
N ASP A 169 -12.51 -7.00 7.20
CA ASP A 169 -13.63 -7.07 6.25
C ASP A 169 -13.17 -6.66 4.85
N LEU A 170 -12.30 -5.65 4.74
CA LEU A 170 -11.69 -5.24 3.47
C LEU A 170 -10.87 -6.37 2.86
N ALA A 171 -10.04 -7.01 3.69
CA ALA A 171 -9.19 -8.12 3.28
C ALA A 171 -9.98 -9.38 2.89
N ARG A 172 -11.25 -9.52 3.32
CA ARG A 172 -12.16 -10.60 2.88
C ARG A 172 -12.88 -10.28 1.57
N VAL A 173 -13.10 -9.01 1.29
CA VAL A 173 -13.72 -8.55 0.03
C VAL A 173 -12.71 -8.57 -1.12
N TYR A 174 -11.46 -8.22 -0.81
CA TYR A 174 -10.30 -8.46 -1.66
C TYR A 174 -10.09 -9.96 -1.89
#